data_AF-A0A3L6M389-F1
#
_entry.id   AF-A0A3L6M389-F1
#
_cell.length_a   1.000
_cell.length_b   1.000
_cell.length_c   1.000
_cell.angle_alpha   90.00
_cell.angle_beta   90.00
_cell.angle_gamma   90.00
#
_symmetry.space_group_name_H-M   'P 1'
#
loop_
_entity.id
_entity.type
_entity.pdbx_description
1 polymer ?
#
loop_
_entity_poly.entity_id
_entity_poly.type
_entity_poly.pdbx_seq_one_letter_code
_entity_poly.pdbx_strand_id
1 'polypeptide(L)'
;MQFQMKHLTRWQPLYYGRGNTALHLNDAARALLVNAQYEAMGRQLALVHTDRFISPYGDEHKAKFLATANGSESVNLISDCDAKHYEKAAWKHQMSFRLTVLGGCMKNGQCDGDCISSVGDCAGGDGKAPCADVLFDRSRAVPNQIRLDGINKQLEVAPWDTPRYRALMSEKRGLENYFAYIRN
;
A
#
# COMPACT_ATOMS: atom_id res chain seq x y z
N MET A 1 20.79 -18.17 -5.86
CA MET A 1 21.16 -18.50 -7.25
C MET A 1 20.79 -17.41 -8.28
N GLN A 2 19.55 -16.90 -8.32
CA GLN A 2 19.12 -15.96 -9.37
C GLN A 2 19.85 -14.60 -9.38
N PHE A 3 20.26 -14.08 -8.22
CA PHE A 3 21.03 -12.83 -8.10
C PHE A 3 22.44 -12.95 -8.69
N GLN A 4 23.11 -14.09 -8.48
CA GLN A 4 24.46 -14.34 -8.99
C GLN A 4 24.49 -14.47 -10.53
N MET A 5 23.40 -14.94 -11.16
CA MET A 5 23.30 -15.05 -12.62
C MET A 5 23.07 -13.71 -13.34
N LYS A 6 22.55 -12.69 -12.65
CA LYS A 6 22.28 -11.35 -13.23
C LYS A 6 23.50 -10.43 -13.27
N HIS A 7 24.62 -10.84 -12.67
CA HIS A 7 25.83 -10.01 -12.52
C HIS A 7 27.12 -10.80 -12.84
N LEU A 8 26.99 -11.90 -13.58
CA LEU A 8 28.10 -12.76 -13.98
C LEU A 8 29.07 -12.05 -14.95
N THR A 9 28.57 -11.15 -15.79
CA THR A 9 29.40 -10.36 -16.72
C THR A 9 29.12 -8.87 -16.60
N ARG A 10 30.13 -8.04 -16.89
CA ARG A 10 30.03 -6.57 -16.90
C ARG A 10 28.91 -6.03 -17.80
N TRP A 11 28.49 -6.79 -18.81
CA TRP A 11 27.42 -6.44 -19.72
C TRP A 11 26.02 -6.63 -19.14
N GLN A 12 25.85 -7.52 -18.17
CA GLN A 12 24.52 -7.81 -17.62
C GLN A 12 23.96 -6.64 -16.79
N PRO A 13 24.72 -5.95 -15.90
CA PRO A 13 24.27 -4.72 -15.27
C PRO A 13 23.88 -3.64 -16.28
N LEU A 14 24.61 -3.51 -17.39
CA LEU A 14 24.27 -2.58 -18.47
C LEU A 14 22.99 -2.99 -19.21
N TYR A 15 22.79 -4.29 -19.43
CA TYR A 15 21.59 -4.84 -20.06
C TYR A 15 20.33 -4.55 -19.21
N TYR A 16 20.39 -4.81 -17.91
CA TYR A 16 19.28 -4.53 -16.99
C TYR A 16 19.12 -3.02 -16.72
N GLY A 17 20.22 -2.28 -16.54
CA GLY A 17 20.22 -0.85 -16.26
C GLY A 17 19.77 0.03 -17.42
N ARG A 18 19.88 -0.45 -18.67
CA ARG A 18 19.29 0.18 -19.86
C ARG A 18 17.82 -0.17 -20.07
N GLY A 19 17.22 -0.92 -19.15
CA GLY A 19 15.81 -1.27 -19.23
C GLY A 19 15.48 -2.28 -20.33
N ASN A 20 16.43 -3.13 -20.77
CA ASN A 20 16.14 -4.18 -21.77
C ASN A 20 15.18 -5.27 -21.25
N THR A 21 14.88 -5.27 -19.94
CA THR A 21 13.82 -6.08 -19.34
C THR A 21 12.48 -5.36 -19.24
N ALA A 22 12.41 -4.08 -19.62
CA ALA A 22 11.13 -3.41 -19.74
C ALA A 22 10.31 -4.13 -20.82
N LEU A 23 9.08 -4.49 -20.50
CA LEU A 23 8.18 -5.02 -21.52
C LEU A 23 7.98 -3.94 -22.58
N HIS A 24 8.48 -4.19 -23.79
CA HIS A 24 8.16 -3.41 -24.97
C HIS A 24 6.77 -3.80 -25.45
N LEU A 25 5.76 -3.22 -24.81
CA LEU A 25 4.38 -3.34 -25.24
C LEU A 25 4.15 -2.49 -26.49
N ASN A 26 3.42 -3.03 -27.46
CA ASN A 26 2.87 -2.22 -28.53
C ASN A 26 1.87 -1.20 -27.94
N ASP A 27 1.54 -0.16 -28.71
CA ASP A 27 0.73 0.95 -28.20
C ASP A 27 -0.67 0.49 -27.74
N ALA A 28 -1.26 -0.48 -28.44
CA ALA A 28 -2.54 -1.07 -28.05
C ALA A 28 -2.47 -1.77 -26.69
N ALA A 29 -1.45 -2.58 -26.44
CA ALA A 29 -1.26 -3.28 -25.17
C ALA A 29 -0.90 -2.31 -24.04
N ARG A 30 -0.13 -1.24 -24.33
CA ARG A 30 0.17 -0.18 -23.36
C ARG A 30 -1.11 0.54 -22.94
N ALA A 31 -1.93 0.97 -23.89
CA ALA A 31 -3.20 1.64 -23.61
C ALA A 31 -4.14 0.73 -22.82
N LEU A 32 -4.25 -0.54 -23.20
CA LEU A 32 -5.05 -1.53 -22.50
C LEU A 32 -4.59 -1.71 -21.04
N LEU A 33 -3.27 -1.83 -20.81
CA LEU A 33 -2.71 -1.99 -19.47
C LEU A 33 -3.02 -0.79 -18.57
N VAL A 34 -2.81 0.43 -19.08
CA VAL A 34 -3.06 1.66 -18.32
C VAL A 34 -4.54 1.79 -17.99
N ASN A 35 -5.43 1.54 -18.96
CA ASN A 35 -6.88 1.60 -18.73
C ASN A 35 -7.32 0.56 -17.68
N ALA A 36 -6.85 -0.69 -17.80
CA ALA A 36 -7.16 -1.74 -16.83
C ALA A 36 -6.66 -1.40 -15.42
N GLN A 37 -5.50 -0.72 -15.31
CA GLN A 37 -4.96 -0.27 -14.02
C GLN A 37 -5.89 0.76 -13.36
N TYR A 38 -6.34 1.77 -14.10
CA TYR A 38 -7.26 2.79 -13.55
C TYR A 38 -8.64 2.21 -13.24
N GLU A 39 -9.15 1.31 -14.06
CA GLU A 39 -10.43 0.62 -13.81
C GLU A 39 -10.34 -0.24 -12.53
N ALA A 40 -9.24 -0.97 -12.34
CA ALA A 40 -8.99 -1.73 -11.12
C ALA A 40 -8.87 -0.81 -9.89
N MET A 41 -8.20 0.33 -10.04
CA MET A 41 -8.09 1.33 -8.97
C MET A 41 -9.46 1.91 -8.58
N GLY A 42 -10.29 2.27 -9.56
CA GLY A 42 -11.64 2.79 -9.33
C GLY A 42 -12.53 1.78 -8.60
N ARG A 43 -12.43 0.49 -8.95
CA ARG A 43 -13.13 -0.60 -8.23
C ARG A 43 -12.64 -0.75 -6.79
N GLN A 44 -11.34 -0.62 -6.55
CA GLN A 44 -10.79 -0.69 -5.20
C GLN A 44 -11.18 0.51 -4.34
N LEU A 45 -11.18 1.71 -4.93
CA LEU A 45 -11.63 2.95 -4.31
C LEU A 45 -13.10 2.89 -3.89
N ALA A 46 -13.96 2.29 -4.72
CA ALA A 46 -15.36 2.07 -4.35
C ALA A 46 -15.50 1.22 -3.06
N LEU A 47 -14.58 0.30 -2.80
CA LEU A 47 -14.58 -0.50 -1.57
C LEU A 47 -14.14 0.30 -0.33
N VAL A 48 -13.45 1.43 -0.49
CA VAL A 48 -12.95 2.24 0.63
C VAL A 48 -14.08 2.87 1.45
N HIS A 49 -15.25 3.07 0.83
CA HIS A 49 -16.46 3.50 1.55
C HIS A 49 -16.98 2.49 2.55
N THR A 50 -16.73 1.20 2.29
CA THR A 50 -17.25 0.13 3.14
C THR A 50 -16.46 0.03 4.44
N ASP A 51 -17.08 -0.57 5.46
CA ASP A 51 -16.46 -0.86 6.77
C ASP A 51 -15.27 -1.85 6.68
N ARG A 52 -14.95 -2.31 5.47
CA ARG A 52 -13.74 -3.08 5.20
C ARG A 52 -12.49 -2.25 5.46
N PHE A 53 -12.49 -0.97 5.06
CA PHE A 53 -11.33 -0.08 5.19
C PHE A 53 -11.52 0.91 6.34
N ILE A 54 -10.54 0.95 7.24
CA ILE A 54 -10.51 1.82 8.41
C ILE A 54 -9.36 2.80 8.30
N SER A 55 -9.64 4.08 8.55
CA SER A 55 -8.58 5.07 8.74
C SER A 55 -8.18 5.11 10.22
N PRO A 56 -6.87 5.11 10.55
CA PRO A 56 -6.41 5.25 11.94
C PRO A 56 -6.86 6.56 12.61
N TYR A 57 -7.23 7.56 11.81
CA TYR A 57 -7.64 8.89 12.23
C TYR A 57 -9.17 9.08 12.25
N GLY A 58 -9.94 8.00 12.09
CA GLY A 58 -11.41 8.00 12.14
C GLY A 58 -12.09 8.23 10.79
N ASP A 59 -13.42 8.12 10.79
CA ASP A 59 -14.21 8.16 9.56
C ASP A 59 -14.25 9.54 8.89
N GLU A 60 -14.17 10.63 9.64
CA GLU A 60 -14.06 11.98 9.07
C GLU A 60 -12.79 12.12 8.23
N HIS A 61 -11.69 11.53 8.70
CA HIS A 61 -10.43 11.53 7.98
C HIS A 61 -10.50 10.67 6.71
N LYS A 62 -11.15 9.50 6.80
CA LYS A 62 -11.46 8.65 5.63
C LYS A 62 -12.29 9.40 4.58
N ALA A 63 -13.32 10.13 5.02
CA ALA A 63 -14.18 10.92 4.14
C ALA A 63 -13.42 12.04 3.41
N LYS A 64 -12.42 12.66 4.04
CA LYS A 64 -11.57 13.69 3.38
C LYS A 64 -10.83 13.15 2.16
N PHE A 65 -10.29 11.93 2.20
CA PHE A 65 -9.63 11.33 1.04
C PHE A 65 -10.58 11.19 -0.16
N LEU A 66 -11.85 10.89 0.11
CA LEU A 66 -12.87 10.71 -0.92
C LEU A 66 -13.45 12.05 -1.39
N ALA A 67 -13.53 13.03 -0.51
CA ALA A 67 -14.01 14.38 -0.82
C ALA A 67 -13.02 15.20 -1.67
N THR A 68 -11.71 15.00 -1.49
CA THR A 68 -10.64 15.74 -2.21
C THR A 68 -10.63 15.49 -3.73
N ALA A 69 -11.42 14.51 -4.21
CA ALA A 69 -11.69 14.30 -5.63
C ALA A 69 -12.35 15.51 -6.31
N ASN A 70 -12.97 16.42 -5.54
CA ASN A 70 -13.80 17.49 -6.05
C ASN A 70 -13.32 18.84 -5.52
N GLY A 71 -12.98 19.76 -6.43
CA GLY A 71 -12.82 21.17 -6.09
C GLY A 71 -14.12 21.70 -5.47
N SER A 72 -13.99 22.32 -4.29
CA SER A 72 -14.98 23.09 -3.52
C SER A 72 -16.40 22.53 -3.31
N GLU A 73 -16.74 21.31 -3.71
CA GLU A 73 -18.08 20.76 -3.53
C GLU A 73 -17.99 19.37 -2.89
N SER A 74 -18.53 19.24 -1.67
CA SER A 74 -18.64 17.98 -0.94
C SER A 74 -19.63 17.08 -1.65
N VAL A 75 -19.15 16.25 -2.58
CA VAL A 75 -20.02 15.30 -3.26
C VAL A 75 -20.34 14.17 -2.30
N ASN A 76 -21.61 14.14 -1.88
CA ASN A 76 -22.25 13.07 -1.14
C ASN A 76 -22.41 11.87 -2.08
N LEU A 77 -21.35 11.05 -2.24
CA LEU A 77 -21.29 9.93 -3.18
C LEU A 77 -21.87 8.66 -2.56
N ILE A 78 -23.20 8.64 -2.42
CA ILE A 78 -23.99 7.45 -2.04
C ILE A 78 -24.79 7.03 -3.26
N SER A 79 -24.17 6.45 -4.31
CA SER A 79 -24.84 5.50 -5.22
C SER A 79 -23.88 4.99 -6.28
N ASP A 80 -23.91 3.66 -6.50
CA ASP A 80 -23.51 2.75 -7.59
C ASP A 80 -22.81 3.22 -8.90
N CYS A 81 -22.68 4.52 -9.19
CA CYS A 81 -21.87 5.10 -10.26
C CYS A 81 -20.39 5.34 -9.89
N ASP A 82 -19.97 4.90 -8.70
CA ASP A 82 -18.76 5.38 -8.02
C ASP A 82 -17.43 4.91 -8.63
N ALA A 83 -17.33 3.67 -9.12
CA ALA A 83 -16.06 3.13 -9.62
C ALA A 83 -15.55 3.88 -10.87
N LYS A 84 -16.46 4.25 -11.79
CA LYS A 84 -16.11 5.04 -12.99
C LYS A 84 -15.77 6.49 -12.67
N HIS A 85 -16.39 7.05 -11.61
CA HIS A 85 -16.04 8.38 -11.13
C HIS A 85 -14.63 8.38 -10.53
N TYR A 86 -14.32 7.38 -9.69
CA TYR A 86 -12.99 7.20 -9.12
C TYR A 86 -11.92 6.90 -10.16
N GLU A 87 -12.24 6.10 -11.17
CA GLU A 87 -11.35 5.89 -12.31
C GLU A 87 -10.99 7.23 -12.98
N LYS A 88 -11.98 8.08 -13.29
CA LYS A 88 -11.75 9.40 -13.90
C LYS A 88 -10.96 10.34 -12.98
N ALA A 89 -11.24 10.35 -11.69
CA ALA A 89 -10.53 11.19 -10.72
C ALA A 89 -9.06 10.73 -10.55
N ALA A 90 -8.83 9.41 -10.54
CA ALA A 90 -7.49 8.84 -10.54
C ALA A 90 -6.72 9.18 -11.82
N TRP A 91 -7.39 9.13 -12.98
CA TRP A 91 -6.80 9.50 -14.27
C TRP A 91 -6.38 10.97 -14.33
N LYS A 92 -7.13 11.86 -13.66
CA LYS A 92 -6.79 13.28 -13.49
C LYS A 92 -5.76 13.55 -12.38
N HIS A 93 -5.19 12.51 -11.78
CA HIS A 93 -4.29 12.60 -10.63
C HIS A 93 -4.87 13.34 -9.41
N GLN A 94 -6.18 13.39 -9.28
CA GLN A 94 -6.85 14.02 -8.13
C GLN A 94 -6.86 13.08 -6.92
N MET A 95 -6.74 11.77 -7.15
CA MET A 95 -6.60 10.75 -6.12
C MET A 95 -5.67 9.64 -6.58
N SER A 96 -5.12 8.91 -5.61
CA SER A 96 -4.29 7.74 -5.84
C SER A 96 -4.69 6.68 -4.85
N PHE A 97 -4.72 5.42 -5.28
CA PHE A 97 -4.88 4.30 -4.38
C PHE A 97 -3.92 3.18 -4.75
N ARG A 98 -3.19 2.69 -3.76
CA ARG A 98 -2.34 1.50 -3.89
C ARG A 98 -2.71 0.49 -2.82
N LEU A 99 -2.85 -0.78 -3.21
CA LEU A 99 -2.97 -1.87 -2.25
C LEU A 99 -1.63 -2.08 -1.53
N THR A 100 -1.70 -2.29 -0.23
CA THR A 100 -0.55 -2.57 0.63
C THR A 100 -0.78 -3.85 1.43
N VAL A 101 0.24 -4.32 2.16
CA VAL A 101 0.11 -5.51 3.03
C VAL A 101 -0.95 -5.29 4.12
N LEU A 102 -1.08 -4.06 4.62
CA LEU A 102 -2.06 -3.68 5.63
C LEU A 102 -3.44 -3.35 5.07
N GLY A 103 -3.54 -3.06 3.77
CA GLY A 103 -4.80 -2.69 3.13
C GLY A 103 -4.59 -1.79 1.92
N GLY A 104 -4.62 -0.48 2.15
CA GLY A 104 -4.50 0.53 1.11
C GLY A 104 -3.70 1.75 1.54
N CYS A 105 -3.25 2.53 0.56
CA CYS A 105 -2.66 3.84 0.79
C CYS A 105 -3.15 4.85 -0.24
N MET A 106 -3.53 6.03 0.25
CA MET A 106 -4.08 7.16 -0.50
C MET A 106 -3.04 8.22 -0.88
N LYS A 107 -1.75 7.97 -0.60
CA LYS A 107 -0.69 8.96 -0.83
C LYS A 107 -0.54 9.23 -2.33
N ASN A 108 -0.86 10.45 -2.73
CA ASN A 108 -0.59 10.95 -4.06
C ASN A 108 0.83 11.53 -4.11
N GLY A 109 1.81 10.73 -4.51
CA GLY A 109 3.21 11.14 -4.64
C GLY A 109 4.22 10.12 -4.11
N GLN A 110 5.48 10.56 -4.05
CA GLN A 110 6.59 9.75 -3.53
C GLN A 110 6.45 9.54 -2.02
N CYS A 111 6.80 8.33 -1.58
CA CYS A 111 6.79 7.93 -0.18
C CYS A 111 7.99 7.01 0.04
N ASP A 112 8.70 7.22 1.15
CA ASP A 112 9.87 6.41 1.50
C ASP A 112 9.49 4.99 1.94
N GLY A 113 8.24 4.81 2.42
CA GLY A 113 7.69 3.53 2.83
C GLY A 113 6.86 2.86 1.73
N ASP A 114 7.06 1.55 1.57
CA ASP A 114 6.33 0.70 0.61
C ASP A 114 5.28 -0.21 1.27
N CYS A 115 5.25 -0.27 2.61
CA CYS A 115 4.40 -1.18 3.41
C CYS A 115 4.63 -2.68 3.07
N ILE A 116 5.73 -3.00 2.37
CA ILE A 116 6.12 -4.36 1.97
C ILE A 116 7.44 -4.71 2.67
N SER A 117 8.45 -3.86 2.49
CA SER A 117 9.76 -3.95 3.12
C SER A 117 9.68 -3.65 4.62
N SER A 118 8.83 -2.71 5.02
CA SER A 118 8.54 -2.40 6.42
C SER A 118 7.08 -2.04 6.61
N VAL A 119 6.38 -2.82 7.44
CA VAL A 119 5.01 -2.51 7.87
C VAL A 119 5.01 -1.37 8.91
N GLY A 120 6.10 -1.26 9.68
CA GLY A 120 6.28 -0.24 10.72
C GLY A 120 6.26 1.18 10.17
N ASP A 121 6.73 1.40 8.94
CA ASP A 121 6.77 2.75 8.33
C ASP A 121 5.37 3.31 8.11
N CYS A 122 4.40 2.44 7.86
CA CYS A 122 3.01 2.82 7.58
C CYS A 122 2.10 2.72 8.81
N ALA A 123 2.33 1.76 9.70
CA ALA A 123 1.50 1.55 10.89
C ALA A 123 2.09 2.07 12.21
N GLY A 124 3.30 2.62 12.21
CA GLY A 124 3.91 3.25 13.40
C GLY A 124 4.79 2.33 14.26
N GLY A 125 5.80 1.69 13.66
CA GLY A 125 6.67 0.69 14.31
C GLY A 125 7.66 1.22 15.36
N ASP A 126 7.96 2.52 15.35
CA ASP A 126 8.99 3.13 16.23
C ASP A 126 8.42 4.19 17.18
N GLY A 127 7.24 3.93 17.75
CA GLY A 127 6.54 4.89 18.62
C GLY A 127 5.97 6.10 17.87
N LYS A 128 5.94 6.02 16.54
CA LYS A 128 5.30 7.01 15.66
C LYS A 128 3.82 6.66 15.48
N ALA A 129 3.00 7.66 15.21
CA ALA A 129 1.64 7.43 14.76
C ALA A 129 1.63 6.73 13.38
N PRO A 130 0.56 6.00 13.03
CA PRO A 130 0.34 5.51 11.68
C PRO A 130 0.43 6.65 10.66
N CYS A 131 0.82 6.34 9.42
CA CYS A 131 0.81 7.32 8.35
C CYS A 131 -0.60 7.85 8.10
N ALA A 132 -0.76 9.17 7.90
CA ALA A 132 -2.06 9.77 7.56
C ALA A 132 -2.70 9.07 6.36
N ASP A 133 -1.90 8.77 5.34
CA ASP A 133 -2.40 8.23 4.07
C ASP A 133 -2.67 6.71 4.09
N VAL A 134 -2.56 6.02 5.23
CA VAL A 134 -2.80 4.57 5.32
C VAL A 134 -4.28 4.26 5.60
N LEU A 135 -4.77 3.20 4.97
CA LEU A 135 -6.07 2.60 5.25
C LEU A 135 -5.88 1.12 5.57
N PHE A 136 -6.39 0.68 6.72
CA PHE A 136 -6.31 -0.70 7.16
C PHE A 136 -7.48 -1.50 6.64
N ASP A 137 -7.20 -2.64 6.01
CA ASP A 137 -8.22 -3.53 5.44
C ASP A 137 -8.47 -4.70 6.39
N ARG A 138 -9.67 -4.79 6.97
CA ARG A 138 -10.06 -5.89 7.86
C ARG A 138 -9.86 -7.28 7.22
N SER A 139 -9.97 -7.39 5.90
CA SER A 139 -9.76 -8.67 5.20
C SER A 139 -8.30 -9.14 5.22
N ARG A 140 -7.34 -8.28 5.61
CA ARG A 140 -5.92 -8.61 5.76
C ARG A 140 -5.56 -9.13 7.15
N ALA A 141 -6.53 -9.26 8.06
CA ALA A 141 -6.30 -9.73 9.43
C ALA A 141 -5.61 -11.10 9.49
N VAL A 142 -6.11 -12.09 8.75
CA VAL A 142 -5.55 -13.46 8.74
C VAL A 142 -4.08 -13.48 8.26
N PRO A 143 -3.72 -12.95 7.06
CA PRO A 143 -2.33 -12.96 6.64
C PRO A 143 -1.42 -12.12 7.56
N ASN A 144 -1.91 -11.02 8.12
CA ASN A 144 -1.14 -10.20 9.05
C ASN A 144 -0.92 -10.88 10.40
N GLN A 145 -1.84 -11.75 10.84
CA GLN A 145 -1.67 -12.56 12.04
C GLN A 145 -0.57 -13.60 11.82
N ILE A 146 -0.60 -14.30 10.68
CA ILE A 146 0.46 -15.26 10.30
C ILE A 146 1.82 -14.55 10.26
N ARG A 147 1.89 -13.33 9.70
CA ARG A 147 3.12 -12.53 9.68
C ARG A 147 3.58 -12.19 11.10
N LEU A 148 2.68 -11.75 11.98
CA LEU A 148 2.98 -11.42 13.38
C LEU A 148 3.52 -12.64 14.14
N ASP A 149 2.90 -13.80 13.98
CA ASP A 149 3.35 -15.05 14.60
C ASP A 149 4.75 -15.45 14.10
N GLY A 150 5.01 -15.28 12.80
CA GLY A 150 6.32 -15.51 12.21
C GLY A 150 7.40 -14.55 12.73
N ILE A 151 7.04 -13.28 12.97
CA ILE A 151 7.95 -12.28 13.56
C ILE A 151 8.26 -12.63 15.02
N ASN A 152 7.26 -13.03 15.80
CA ASN A 152 7.47 -13.44 17.20
C ASN A 152 8.47 -14.61 17.30
N LYS A 153 8.31 -15.65 16.46
CA LYS A 153 9.26 -16.77 16.39
C LYS A 153 10.67 -16.32 16.00
N GLN A 154 10.80 -15.34 15.10
CA GLN A 154 12.10 -14.81 14.73
C GLN A 154 12.74 -13.98 15.85
N LEU A 155 11.95 -13.24 16.62
CA LEU A 155 12.42 -12.45 17.76
C LEU A 155 12.95 -13.33 18.90
N GLU A 156 12.41 -14.54 19.10
CA GLU A 156 12.89 -15.51 20.10
C GLU A 156 14.35 -15.93 19.85
N VAL A 157 14.78 -15.97 18.59
CA VAL A 157 16.12 -16.44 18.18
C VAL A 157 17.05 -15.28 17.83
N ALA A 158 16.50 -14.09 17.57
CA ALA A 158 17.29 -12.93 17.17
C ALA A 158 18.12 -12.37 18.34
N PRO A 159 19.45 -12.21 18.18
CA PRO A 159 20.27 -11.59 19.20
C PRO A 159 19.83 -10.15 19.47
N TRP A 160 19.84 -9.79 20.74
CA TRP A 160 19.42 -8.48 21.20
C TRP A 160 20.35 -7.40 20.67
N ASP A 161 19.81 -6.20 20.50
CA ASP A 161 20.51 -5.00 20.00
C ASP A 161 21.12 -5.10 18.58
N THR A 162 20.72 -6.10 17.80
CA THR A 162 21.10 -6.18 16.38
C THR A 162 20.17 -5.34 15.49
N PRO A 163 20.64 -4.85 14.32
CA PRO A 163 19.78 -4.19 13.34
C PRO A 163 18.56 -5.04 12.95
N ARG A 164 18.75 -6.36 12.87
CA ARG A 164 17.67 -7.32 12.60
C ARG A 164 16.63 -7.33 13.72
N TYR A 165 17.06 -7.38 14.99
CA TYR A 165 16.14 -7.34 16.12
C TYR A 165 15.32 -6.05 16.14
N ARG A 166 15.96 -4.90 15.89
CA ARG A 166 15.26 -3.59 15.81
C ARG A 166 14.24 -3.56 14.68
N ALA A 167 14.60 -4.06 13.49
CA ALA A 167 13.67 -4.14 12.36
C ALA A 167 12.46 -5.04 12.66
N LEU A 168 12.68 -6.23 13.23
CA LEU A 168 11.61 -7.15 13.64
C LEU A 168 10.70 -6.54 14.71
N MET A 169 11.26 -5.79 15.67
CA MET A 169 10.49 -5.07 16.68
C MET A 169 9.63 -3.97 16.07
N SER A 170 10.16 -3.21 15.10
CA SER A 170 9.41 -2.18 14.38
C SER A 170 8.26 -2.80 13.57
N GLU A 171 8.49 -3.92 12.87
CA GLU A 171 7.43 -4.65 12.18
C GLU A 171 6.35 -5.18 13.13
N LYS A 172 6.76 -5.80 14.25
CA LYS A 172 5.85 -6.31 15.27
C LYS A 172 4.92 -5.20 15.78
N ARG A 173 5.48 -4.06 16.17
CA ARG A 173 4.71 -2.90 16.67
C ARG A 173 3.76 -2.36 15.60
N GLY A 174 4.21 -2.28 14.35
CA GLY A 174 3.33 -1.88 13.24
C GLY A 174 2.12 -2.82 13.07
N LEU A 175 2.33 -4.13 13.17
CA LEU A 175 1.25 -5.11 13.11
C LEU A 175 0.33 -5.06 14.34
N GLU A 176 0.89 -4.88 15.53
CA GLU A 176 0.11 -4.70 16.76
C GLU A 176 -0.78 -3.45 16.68
N ASN A 177 -0.25 -2.33 16.18
CA ASN A 177 -1.03 -1.12 15.91
C ASN A 177 -2.15 -1.41 14.91
N TYR A 178 -1.84 -2.04 13.78
CA TYR A 178 -2.85 -2.45 12.80
C TYR A 178 -3.98 -3.25 13.47
N PHE A 179 -3.65 -4.24 14.31
CA PHE A 179 -4.65 -5.02 15.05
C PHE A 179 -5.45 -4.20 16.06
N ALA A 180 -4.83 -3.22 16.72
CA ALA A 180 -5.52 -2.32 17.63
C ALA A 180 -6.59 -1.49 16.91
N TYR A 181 -6.29 -0.97 15.71
CA TYR A 181 -7.24 -0.15 14.95
C TYR A 181 -8.36 -0.95 14.29
N ILE A 182 -8.11 -2.19 13.84
CA ILE A 182 -9.17 -2.97 13.17
C ILE A 182 -10.18 -3.62 14.13
N ARG A 183 -9.79 -3.82 15.40
CA ARG A 183 -10.61 -4.44 16.45
C ARG A 183 -11.52 -3.44 17.16
N ASN A 184 -11.17 -2.16 17.13
CA ASN A 184 -12.09 -1.06 17.45
C ASN A 184 -13.17 -0.93 16.36
#